data_AF-A0A442BH49-F1
#
_entry.id   AF-A0A442BH49-F1
#
_cell.length_a   1.000
_cell.length_b   1.000
_cell.length_c   1.000
_cell.angle_alpha   90.00
_cell.angle_beta   90.00
_cell.angle_gamma   90.00
#
_symmetry.space_group_name_H-M   'P 1'
#
loop_
_entity.id
_entity.type
_entity.pdbx_description
1 polymer ?
#
loop_
_entity_poly.entity_id
_entity_poly.type
_entity_poly.pdbx_seq_one_letter_code
_entity_poly.pdbx_strand_id
1 'polypeptide(L)'
;AAVRSTREGTVKQGRETLPVIIGTPLKGETINGETFDGKAETAIFPGDLPEKVDAVFDSSGSSPDSAEPAIRFVRFRPPKLERTAEGVTLSLPHIRLDRALQFLIGDHLA
;
A
#
# COMPACT_ATOMS: atom_id res chain seq x y z
N ALA A 1 -5.30 8.10 -0.12
CA ALA A 1 -5.27 7.33 -1.38
C ALA A 1 -6.57 7.60 -2.13
N ALA A 2 -6.51 8.17 -3.35
CA ALA A 2 -7.71 8.47 -4.13
C ALA A 2 -8.44 7.19 -4.60
N VAL A 3 -7.68 6.16 -4.97
CA VAL A 3 -8.17 4.79 -5.18
C VAL A 3 -7.36 3.87 -4.27
N ARG A 4 -8.06 3.11 -3.43
CA ARG A 4 -7.49 2.14 -2.49
C ARG A 4 -7.35 0.79 -3.20
N SER A 5 -6.12 0.43 -3.54
CA SER A 5 -5.80 -0.82 -4.24
C SER A 5 -5.51 -2.01 -3.32
N THR A 6 -5.48 -1.78 -2.01
CA THR A 6 -5.13 -2.79 -1.00
C THR A 6 -6.15 -2.83 0.13
N ARG A 7 -6.28 -3.98 0.78
CA ARG A 7 -7.04 -4.15 2.03
C ARG A 7 -6.08 -4.43 3.20
N GLU A 8 -6.49 -4.07 4.40
CA GLU A 8 -5.73 -4.40 5.61
C GLU A 8 -6.00 -5.84 6.04
N GLY A 9 -5.02 -6.45 6.71
CA GLY A 9 -5.15 -7.77 7.30
C GLY A 9 -4.04 -8.03 8.32
N THR A 10 -4.02 -9.25 8.84
CA THR A 10 -2.99 -9.69 9.79
C THR A 10 -2.54 -11.11 9.44
N VAL A 11 -1.26 -11.39 9.58
CA VAL A 11 -0.69 -12.74 9.41
C VAL A 11 -0.02 -13.16 10.71
N LYS A 12 -0.20 -14.41 11.13
CA LYS A 12 0.55 -15.00 12.24
C LYS A 12 1.87 -15.57 11.73
N GLN A 13 2.97 -15.12 12.29
CA GLN A 13 4.31 -15.66 12.05
C GLN A 13 4.93 -16.05 13.38
N GLY A 14 5.10 -17.35 13.62
CA GLY A 14 5.54 -17.86 14.91
C GLY A 14 4.59 -17.46 16.04
N ARG A 15 5.07 -16.63 16.98
CA ARG A 15 4.28 -16.09 18.10
C ARG A 15 3.73 -14.68 17.83
N GLU A 16 4.13 -14.06 16.74
CA GLU A 16 3.79 -12.67 16.43
C GLU A 16 2.61 -12.59 15.46
N THR A 17 1.85 -11.50 15.56
CA THR A 17 0.78 -11.16 14.62
C THR A 17 1.18 -9.87 13.93
N LEU A 18 1.54 -9.97 12.65
CA LEU A 18 2.06 -8.86 11.87
C LEU A 18 0.93 -8.19 11.07
N PRO A 19 0.83 -6.84 11.09
CA PRO A 19 -0.09 -6.12 10.25
C PRO A 19 0.37 -6.17 8.79
N VAL A 20 -0.48 -6.64 7.89
CA VAL A 20 -0.16 -6.76 6.46
C VAL A 20 -1.13 -5.98 5.60
N ILE A 21 -0.66 -5.62 4.41
CA ILE A 21 -1.51 -5.13 3.33
C ILE A 21 -1.69 -6.23 2.29
N ILE A 22 -2.90 -6.40 1.81
CA ILE A 22 -3.26 -7.45 0.86
C ILE A 22 -3.71 -6.80 -0.45
N GLY A 23 -3.14 -7.25 -1.55
CA GLY A 23 -3.52 -6.80 -2.90
C GLY A 23 -2.73 -7.56 -3.96
N THR A 24 -2.86 -7.17 -5.22
CA THR A 24 -2.08 -7.75 -6.31
C THR A 24 -0.92 -6.83 -6.67
N PRO A 25 0.34 -7.18 -6.35
CA PRO A 25 1.52 -6.41 -6.77
C PRO A 25 1.58 -6.26 -8.29
N LEU A 26 2.25 -5.24 -8.81
CA LEU A 26 2.55 -5.14 -10.23
C LEU A 26 3.54 -6.22 -10.65
N LYS A 27 3.46 -6.66 -11.90
CA LYS A 27 4.39 -7.64 -12.46
C LYS A 27 5.81 -7.08 -12.42
N GLY A 28 6.75 -7.86 -11.90
CA GLY A 28 8.17 -7.50 -11.82
C GLY A 28 8.55 -6.70 -10.57
N GLU A 29 7.60 -6.37 -9.70
CA GLU A 29 7.93 -5.87 -8.36
C GLU A 29 8.60 -6.99 -7.55
N THR A 30 9.50 -6.62 -6.64
CA THR A 30 10.29 -7.58 -5.85
C THR A 30 10.34 -7.22 -4.37
N ILE A 31 10.33 -8.24 -3.50
CA ILE A 31 10.59 -8.12 -2.06
C ILE A 31 11.40 -9.34 -1.63
N ASN A 32 12.50 -9.16 -0.89
CA ASN A 32 13.31 -10.24 -0.33
C ASN A 32 13.69 -11.34 -1.35
N GLY A 33 13.97 -10.95 -2.60
CA GLY A 33 14.31 -11.88 -3.69
C GLY A 33 13.12 -12.57 -4.36
N GLU A 34 11.89 -12.40 -3.86
CA GLU A 34 10.68 -12.87 -4.51
C GLU A 34 10.23 -11.86 -5.58
N THR A 35 9.84 -12.34 -6.76
CA THR A 35 9.34 -11.51 -7.88
C THR A 35 7.88 -11.80 -8.15
N PHE A 36 7.04 -10.77 -8.15
CA PHE A 36 5.60 -10.91 -8.34
C PHE A 36 5.19 -11.00 -9.82
N ASP A 37 4.18 -11.84 -10.09
CA ASP A 37 3.70 -12.14 -11.45
C ASP A 37 2.68 -11.12 -12.00
N GLY A 38 2.17 -10.23 -11.15
CA GLY A 38 1.14 -9.26 -11.50
C GLY A 38 -0.29 -9.80 -11.52
N LYS A 39 -0.54 -10.99 -10.96
CA LYS A 39 -1.85 -11.66 -10.98
C LYS A 39 -2.24 -12.21 -9.62
N ALA A 40 -1.29 -12.78 -8.87
CA ALA A 40 -1.54 -13.33 -7.55
C ALA A 40 -1.87 -12.22 -6.54
N GLU A 41 -2.85 -12.49 -5.69
CA GLU A 41 -3.11 -11.66 -4.52
C GLU A 41 -2.17 -12.11 -3.39
N THR A 42 -1.42 -11.16 -2.82
CA THR A 42 -0.37 -11.43 -1.85
C THR A 42 -0.56 -10.55 -0.61
N ALA A 43 -0.33 -11.13 0.57
CA ALA A 43 -0.20 -10.41 1.82
C ALA A 43 1.26 -9.96 1.99
N ILE A 44 1.48 -8.65 2.06
CA ILE A 44 2.80 -8.04 2.18
C ILE A 44 2.91 -7.35 3.53
N PHE A 45 3.97 -7.66 4.26
CA PHE A 45 4.40 -6.89 5.42
C PHE A 45 5.28 -5.72 4.92
N PRO A 46 4.83 -4.45 5.02
CA PRO A 46 5.58 -3.32 4.49
C PRO A 46 6.81 -2.93 5.34
N GLY A 47 6.93 -3.48 6.55
CA GLY A 47 7.85 -2.97 7.56
C GLY A 47 7.31 -1.74 8.26
N ASP A 48 8.09 -1.21 9.19
CA ASP A 48 7.76 0.00 9.91
C ASP A 48 8.32 1.25 9.22
N LEU A 49 7.54 2.32 9.24
CA LEU A 49 8.05 3.63 8.85
C LEU A 49 8.96 4.17 9.96
N PRO A 50 10.08 4.83 9.61
CA PRO A 50 10.92 5.44 10.63
C PRO A 50 10.18 6.56 11.36
N GLU A 51 10.46 6.72 12.65
CA GLU A 51 9.84 7.77 13.48
C GLU A 51 10.10 9.18 12.94
N LYS A 52 11.30 9.39 12.36
CA LYS A 52 11.70 10.64 11.73
C LYS A 52 11.75 10.46 10.22
N VAL A 53 10.99 11.29 9.51
CA VAL A 53 10.89 11.26 8.05
C VAL A 53 12.25 11.52 7.37
N ASP A 54 13.07 12.40 7.96
CA ASP A 54 14.39 12.77 7.41
C ASP A 54 15.31 11.56 7.24
N ALA A 55 15.15 10.51 8.05
CA ALA A 55 15.95 9.29 7.98
C ALA A 55 15.76 8.51 6.66
N VAL A 56 14.65 8.71 5.94
CA VAL A 56 14.42 8.08 4.63
C VAL A 56 15.28 8.72 3.54
N PHE A 57 15.70 9.98 3.73
CA PHE A 57 16.47 10.74 2.75
C PHE A 57 17.98 10.74 3.03
N ASP A 58 18.40 10.25 4.19
CA ASP A 58 19.81 10.21 4.59
C ASP A 58 20.51 8.99 3.97
N SER A 59 21.23 9.22 2.87
CA SER A 59 21.97 8.19 2.13
C SER A 59 23.25 7.70 2.83
N SER A 60 23.59 8.27 3.99
CA SER A 60 24.83 7.96 4.72
C SER A 60 24.79 6.64 5.50
N GLY A 61 23.60 6.04 5.70
CA GLY A 61 23.41 4.75 6.38
C GLY A 61 23.47 3.52 5.48
N SER A 62 23.48 3.70 4.15
CA SER A 62 23.65 2.61 3.20
C SER A 62 25.14 2.36 3.00
N SER A 63 25.65 1.27 3.57
CA SER A 63 26.98 0.76 3.26
C SER A 63 27.21 0.78 1.74
N PRO A 64 28.37 1.24 1.22
CA PRO A 64 28.61 1.33 -0.22
C PRO A 64 28.53 -0.02 -0.96
N ASP A 65 28.50 -1.15 -0.23
CA ASP A 65 28.29 -2.51 -0.73
C ASP A 65 26.83 -3.00 -0.67
N SER A 66 25.92 -2.23 -0.07
CA SER A 66 24.49 -2.56 0.02
C SER A 66 23.72 -1.78 -1.05
N ALA A 67 23.72 -2.29 -2.27
CA ALA A 67 22.97 -1.74 -3.41
C ALA A 67 21.43 -1.80 -3.25
N GLU A 68 20.92 -2.13 -2.06
CA GLU A 68 19.51 -2.28 -1.74
C GLU A 68 19.04 -1.07 -0.90
N PRO A 69 17.97 -0.36 -1.31
CA PRO A 69 17.43 0.76 -0.55
C PRO A 69 16.94 0.28 0.83
N ALA A 70 17.10 1.13 1.86
CA ALA A 70 16.69 0.82 3.23
C ALA A 70 15.18 0.54 3.37
N ILE A 71 14.35 1.09 2.48
CA ILE A 71 12.90 0.87 2.44
C ILE A 71 12.48 0.62 0.99
N ARG A 72 11.66 -0.41 0.77
CA ARG A 72 11.13 -0.78 -0.55
C ARG A 72 9.61 -0.74 -0.55
N PHE A 73 9.05 0.08 -1.43
CA PHE A 73 7.61 0.20 -1.60
C PHE A 73 7.16 -0.55 -2.85
N VAL A 74 6.31 -1.56 -2.68
CA VAL A 74 5.70 -2.29 -3.79
C VAL A 74 4.47 -1.55 -4.31
N ARG A 75 4.35 -1.53 -5.64
CA ARG A 75 3.17 -0.99 -6.32
C ARG A 75 2.14 -2.08 -6.57
N PHE A 76 0.86 -1.70 -6.51
CA PHE A 76 -0.27 -2.61 -6.65
C PHE A 76 -1.10 -2.28 -7.88
N ARG A 77 -1.71 -3.32 -8.46
CA ARG A 77 -2.74 -3.17 -9.49
C ARG A 77 -3.98 -2.48 -8.91
N PRO A 78 -4.75 -1.75 -9.73
CA PRO A 78 -6.05 -1.22 -9.32
C PRO A 78 -6.97 -2.31 -8.75
N PRO A 79 -7.87 -1.97 -7.81
CA PRO A 79 -8.79 -2.94 -7.23
C PRO A 79 -9.76 -3.44 -8.30
N LYS A 80 -10.25 -4.68 -8.12
CA LYS A 80 -11.36 -5.18 -8.94
C LYS A 80 -12.61 -4.38 -8.57
N LEU A 81 -13.30 -3.86 -9.58
CA LEU A 81 -14.57 -3.19 -9.39
C LEU A 81 -15.65 -4.24 -9.11
N GLU A 82 -16.18 -4.23 -7.90
CA GLU A 82 -17.36 -5.04 -7.57
C GLU A 82 -18.62 -4.38 -8.15
N ARG A 83 -19.50 -5.20 -8.73
CA ARG A 83 -20.82 -4.76 -9.21
C ARG A 83 -21.88 -5.37 -8.31
N THR A 84 -22.89 -4.57 -7.97
CA THR A 84 -24.11 -5.09 -7.34
C THR A 84 -24.86 -6.03 -8.30
N ALA A 85 -25.76 -6.87 -7.78
CA ALA A 85 -26.59 -7.76 -8.59
C ALA A 85 -27.43 -7.03 -9.65
N GLU A 86 -27.68 -5.74 -9.43
CA GLU A 86 -28.43 -4.82 -10.32
C GLU A 86 -27.53 -4.11 -11.35
N GLY A 87 -26.23 -4.45 -11.41
CA GLY A 87 -25.29 -3.93 -12.41
C GLY A 87 -24.71 -2.55 -12.09
N VAL A 88 -25.08 -1.93 -10.97
CA VAL A 88 -24.48 -0.68 -10.51
C VAL A 88 -23.07 -0.95 -9.99
N THR A 89 -22.08 -0.23 -10.51
CA THR A 89 -20.70 -0.29 -10.04
C THR A 89 -20.60 0.29 -8.63
N LEU A 90 -20.10 -0.49 -7.68
CA LEU A 90 -19.79 0.01 -6.35
C LEU A 90 -18.77 1.15 -6.44
N SER A 91 -18.92 2.14 -5.56
CA SER A 91 -18.02 3.28 -5.46
C SER A 91 -16.57 2.82 -5.31
N LEU A 92 -15.63 3.55 -5.93
CA LEU A 92 -14.21 3.23 -5.78
C LEU A 92 -13.79 3.37 -4.31
N PRO A 93 -13.11 2.36 -3.75
CA PRO A 93 -12.62 2.45 -2.38
C PRO A 93 -11.53 3.52 -2.31
N HIS A 94 -11.47 4.26 -1.21
CA HIS A 94 -10.49 5.32 -1.01
C HIS A 94 -10.05 5.42 0.45
N ILE A 95 -9.01 6.21 0.71
CA ILE A 95 -8.55 6.51 2.07
C ILE A 95 -8.47 8.03 2.20
N ARG A 96 -9.30 8.58 3.10
CA ARG A 96 -9.34 10.00 3.49
C ARG A 96 -9.69 10.99 2.36
N LEU A 97 -10.34 10.54 1.28
CA LEU A 97 -10.80 11.42 0.21
C LEU A 97 -11.89 12.38 0.72
N ASP A 98 -12.79 11.87 1.56
CA ASP A 98 -13.77 12.63 2.35
C ASP A 98 -13.12 13.82 3.08
N ARG A 99 -12.05 13.57 3.84
CA ARG A 99 -11.36 14.62 4.59
C ARG A 99 -10.62 15.60 3.69
N ALA A 100 -10.10 15.13 2.55
CA ALA A 100 -9.51 16.01 1.55
C ALA A 100 -10.56 16.92 0.92
N LEU A 101 -11.73 16.40 0.57
CA LEU A 101 -12.86 17.19 0.05
C LEU A 101 -13.34 18.21 1.08
N GLN A 102 -13.51 17.80 2.35
CA GLN A 102 -13.88 18.72 3.42
C GLN A 102 -12.89 19.88 3.54
N PHE A 103 -11.59 19.60 3.49
CA PHE A 103 -10.56 20.64 3.58
C PHE A 103 -10.55 21.57 2.35
N LEU A 104 -10.76 21.02 1.16
CA LEU A 104 -10.64 21.78 -0.09
C LEU A 104 -11.89 22.60 -0.42
N ILE A 105 -13.09 22.08 -0.14
CA ILE A 105 -14.36 22.68 -0.57
C ILE A 105 -15.44 22.71 0.51
N GLY A 106 -15.19 22.17 1.70
CA GLY A 106 -16.21 22.03 2.75
C GLY A 106 -16.80 23.36 3.20
N ASP A 107 -15.98 24.42 3.28
CA ASP A 107 -16.43 25.76 3.68
C ASP A 107 -17.40 26.40 2.66
N HIS A 108 -17.39 25.94 1.41
CA HIS A 108 -18.25 26.47 0.34
C HIS A 108 -19.57 25.73 0.19
N LEU A 109 -19.72 24.59 0.88
CA LEU A 109 -20.92 23.74 0.82
C LEU A 109 -21.78 23.84 2.10
N ALA A 110 -21.41 24.74 3.01
CA ALA A 110 -22.05 24.96 4.32
C ALA A 110 -23.25 25.92 4.25
#